data_AF-A0A2E3F1R3-F1
#
_entry.id   AF-A0A2E3F1R3-F1
#
_cell.length_a   1.000
_cell.length_b   1.000
_cell.length_c   1.000
_cell.angle_alpha   90.00
_cell.angle_beta   90.00
_cell.angle_gamma   90.00
#
_symmetry.space_group_name_H-M   'P 1'
#
loop_
_entity.id
_entity.type
_entity.pdbx_description
1 polymer ?
#
loop_
_entity_poly.entity_id
_entity_poly.type
_entity_poly.pdbx_seq_one_letter_code
_entity_poly.pdbx_strand_id
1 'polypeptide(L)'
;MIIKVKWEDFKEEIDGFVSTGNAIVDKYRSSKTEDEFNNFKEEKQSWENTVVSYVRASFEPENRNFANEFKAQRGYNTGFKLGTDQKIKNEIQALKDEINGLDYYLKMLFISDAIVRPDEIDLNERQNLDTEGILELILSKLYDLYKDGKYHSINWILEGNGIKLNGRGEDWDYGRMLENRGFIECMNGRNVNAKLKLEGKYAIEQSRKAQTTDYSKISNSDEELKELIKQVLSKIEGLGFGQQIIFDEFDELRDDIPHLSKKSFGQLLKSKLGDLVTAKAFDKALASEIFKEFTSQVLPF
;
A
#
# COMPACT_ATOMS: atom_id res chain seq x y z
N MET A 1 4.86 10.08 12.78
CA MET A 1 4.80 8.72 13.35
C MET A 1 5.46 7.82 12.33
N ILE A 2 6.41 6.99 12.75
CA ILE A 2 7.23 6.15 11.87
C ILE A 2 7.27 4.75 12.44
N ILE A 3 7.25 3.71 11.61
CA ILE A 3 7.40 2.34 12.07
C ILE A 3 8.87 2.02 12.42
N LYS A 4 9.11 1.37 13.56
CA LYS A 4 10.46 1.00 14.06
C LYS A 4 10.92 -0.38 13.62
N VAL A 5 9.96 -1.25 13.30
CA VAL A 5 10.19 -2.62 12.87
C VAL A 5 10.13 -2.69 11.35
N LYS A 6 10.70 -3.74 10.74
CA LYS A 6 10.56 -3.95 9.30
C LYS A 6 9.09 -4.14 8.96
N TRP A 7 8.69 -3.61 7.81
CA TRP A 7 7.31 -3.66 7.36
C TRP A 7 6.80 -5.10 7.22
N GLU A 8 7.62 -5.98 6.67
CA GLU A 8 7.28 -7.38 6.45
C GLU A 8 7.02 -8.11 7.77
N ASP A 9 7.89 -7.90 8.77
CA ASP A 9 7.76 -8.48 10.11
C ASP A 9 6.50 -7.94 10.81
N PHE A 10 6.23 -6.64 10.69
CA PHE A 10 5.02 -6.03 11.25
C PHE A 10 3.75 -6.62 10.62
N LYS A 11 3.75 -6.72 9.30
CA LYS A 11 2.63 -7.27 8.54
C LYS A 11 2.37 -8.72 8.95
N GLU A 12 3.40 -9.55 9.03
CA GLU A 12 3.28 -10.96 9.41
C GLU A 12 2.69 -11.10 10.83
N GLU A 13 3.12 -10.28 11.78
CA GLU A 13 2.57 -10.30 13.14
C GLU A 13 1.09 -9.90 13.17
N ILE A 14 0.70 -8.85 12.43
CA ILE A 14 -0.71 -8.45 12.31
C ILE A 14 -1.55 -9.56 11.67
N ASP A 15 -1.07 -10.20 10.60
CA ASP A 15 -1.71 -11.34 9.95
C ASP A 15 -1.88 -12.53 10.95
N GLY A 16 -0.89 -12.73 11.83
CA GLY A 16 -0.94 -13.69 12.94
C GLY A 16 -2.00 -13.35 13.99
N PHE A 17 -2.14 -12.08 14.37
CA PHE A 17 -3.20 -11.63 15.28
C PHE A 17 -4.59 -11.78 14.67
N VAL A 18 -4.77 -11.48 13.38
CA VAL A 18 -6.02 -11.69 12.65
C VAL A 18 -6.39 -13.18 12.67
N SER A 19 -5.42 -14.06 12.40
CA SER A 19 -5.62 -15.51 12.45
C SER A 19 -6.03 -15.98 13.86
N THR A 20 -5.35 -15.48 14.89
CA THR A 20 -5.67 -15.79 16.30
C THR A 20 -7.07 -15.31 16.68
N GLY A 21 -7.44 -14.09 16.29
CA GLY A 21 -8.77 -13.53 16.53
C GLY A 21 -9.87 -14.37 15.86
N ASN A 22 -9.66 -14.80 14.62
CA ASN A 22 -10.59 -15.68 13.91
C ASN A 22 -10.74 -17.05 14.61
N ALA A 23 -9.64 -17.61 15.14
CA ALA A 23 -9.71 -18.84 15.92
C ALA A 23 -10.54 -18.70 17.20
N ILE A 24 -10.46 -17.55 17.89
CA ILE A 24 -11.32 -17.24 19.05
C ILE A 24 -12.80 -17.17 18.60
N VAL A 25 -13.09 -16.48 17.50
CA VAL A 25 -14.45 -16.41 16.93
C VAL A 25 -15.02 -17.80 16.65
N ASP A 26 -14.23 -18.68 16.02
CA ASP A 26 -14.68 -20.02 15.65
C ASP A 26 -14.90 -20.92 16.87
N LYS A 27 -14.02 -20.83 17.87
CA LYS A 27 -14.14 -21.55 19.14
C LYS A 27 -15.46 -21.25 19.86
N TYR A 28 -15.88 -19.98 19.88
CA TYR A 28 -17.04 -19.54 20.66
C TYR A 28 -18.33 -19.37 19.83
N ARG A 29 -18.31 -19.65 18.53
CA ARG A 29 -19.44 -19.43 17.60
C ARG A 29 -20.74 -20.11 18.02
N SER A 30 -20.64 -21.28 18.66
CA SER A 30 -21.78 -22.11 19.07
C SER A 30 -22.01 -22.14 20.58
N SER A 31 -21.27 -21.33 21.34
CA SER A 31 -21.39 -21.25 22.80
C SER A 31 -22.73 -20.68 23.23
N LYS A 32 -23.25 -21.19 24.35
CA LYS A 32 -24.59 -20.81 24.87
C LYS A 32 -24.62 -20.63 26.38
N THR A 33 -23.51 -20.90 27.08
CA THR A 33 -23.43 -20.87 28.54
C THR A 33 -22.75 -19.61 29.06
N GLU A 34 -23.02 -19.24 30.32
CA GLU A 34 -22.40 -18.04 30.92
C GLU A 34 -20.90 -18.27 31.21
N ASP A 35 -20.50 -19.51 31.51
CA ASP A 35 -19.09 -19.87 31.71
C ASP A 35 -18.29 -19.72 30.40
N GLU A 36 -18.82 -20.23 29.28
CA GLU A 36 -18.20 -20.00 27.96
C GLU A 36 -18.15 -18.52 27.60
N PHE A 37 -19.17 -17.74 27.96
CA PHE A 37 -19.18 -16.30 27.73
C PHE A 37 -18.07 -15.59 28.53
N ASN A 38 -17.86 -15.95 29.80
CA ASN A 38 -16.80 -15.38 30.61
C ASN A 38 -15.41 -15.74 30.06
N ASN A 39 -15.19 -17.00 29.69
CA ASN A 39 -13.94 -17.45 29.07
C ASN A 39 -13.67 -16.72 27.75
N PHE A 40 -14.71 -16.52 26.92
CA PHE A 40 -14.60 -15.76 25.69
C PHE A 40 -14.13 -14.32 25.95
N LYS A 41 -14.72 -13.63 26.94
CA LYS A 41 -14.32 -12.25 27.27
C LYS A 41 -12.88 -12.16 27.74
N GLU A 42 -12.42 -13.12 28.54
CA GLU A 42 -11.03 -13.16 29.01
C GLU A 42 -10.05 -13.39 27.86
N GLU A 43 -10.32 -14.35 26.97
CA GLU A 43 -9.49 -14.62 25.79
C GLU A 43 -9.47 -13.44 24.82
N LYS A 44 -10.64 -12.83 24.54
CA LYS A 44 -10.74 -11.61 23.73
C LYS A 44 -9.93 -10.48 24.35
N GLN A 45 -10.07 -10.24 25.65
CA GLN A 45 -9.35 -9.16 26.33
C GLN A 45 -7.84 -9.37 26.31
N SER A 46 -7.39 -10.62 26.48
CA SER A 46 -5.97 -10.99 26.37
C SER A 46 -5.45 -10.72 24.96
N TRP A 47 -6.18 -11.16 23.94
CA TRP A 47 -5.85 -10.90 22.54
C TRP A 47 -5.78 -9.39 22.23
N GLU A 48 -6.79 -8.62 22.62
CA GLU A 48 -6.82 -7.16 22.45
C GLU A 48 -5.58 -6.49 23.08
N ASN A 49 -5.20 -6.90 24.28
CA ASN A 49 -4.07 -6.33 24.99
C ASN A 49 -2.73 -6.63 24.30
N THR A 50 -2.57 -7.85 23.78
CA THR A 50 -1.40 -8.25 23.00
C THR A 50 -1.29 -7.41 21.73
N VAL A 51 -2.37 -7.31 20.96
CA VAL A 51 -2.43 -6.52 19.72
C VAL A 51 -2.09 -5.05 19.99
N VAL A 52 -2.77 -4.43 20.96
CA VAL A 52 -2.56 -3.01 21.29
C VAL A 52 -1.12 -2.75 21.76
N SER A 53 -0.57 -3.64 22.58
CA SER A 53 0.80 -3.49 23.09
C SER A 53 1.82 -3.59 21.97
N TYR A 54 1.67 -4.57 21.08
CA TYR A 54 2.56 -4.76 19.92
C TYR A 54 2.51 -3.55 18.98
N VAL A 55 1.30 -3.14 18.55
CA VAL A 55 1.13 -2.02 17.62
C VAL A 55 1.72 -0.75 18.23
N ARG A 56 1.41 -0.44 19.49
CA ARG A 56 1.92 0.76 20.16
C ARG A 56 3.44 0.80 20.20
N ALA A 57 4.09 -0.30 20.54
CA ALA A 57 5.55 -0.40 20.65
C ALA A 57 6.27 -0.35 19.28
N SER A 58 5.54 -0.65 18.20
CA SER A 58 6.09 -0.69 16.84
C SER A 58 6.31 0.69 16.20
N PHE A 59 5.90 1.80 16.85
CA PHE A 59 6.01 3.16 16.28
C PHE A 59 6.87 4.15 17.09
N GLU A 60 7.47 5.12 16.39
CA GLU A 60 8.13 6.33 16.91
C GLU A 60 7.34 7.60 16.50
N PRO A 61 6.87 8.42 17.45
CA PRO A 61 6.62 8.06 18.84
C PRO A 61 5.56 6.95 18.93
N GLU A 62 5.43 6.33 20.11
CA GLU A 62 4.43 5.28 20.35
C GLU A 62 3.03 5.71 19.88
N ASN A 63 2.31 4.82 19.18
CA ASN A 63 0.94 5.08 18.76
C ASN A 63 -0.04 4.91 19.92
N ARG A 64 -0.13 5.93 20.78
CA ARG A 64 -0.97 5.92 21.98
C ARG A 64 -2.48 5.95 21.69
N ASN A 65 -2.87 6.39 20.49
CA ASN A 65 -4.29 6.50 20.12
C ASN A 65 -4.85 5.20 19.55
N PHE A 66 -4.00 4.29 19.06
CA PHE A 66 -4.42 3.03 18.45
C PHE A 66 -5.43 2.25 19.29
N ALA A 67 -5.24 2.17 20.61
CA ALA A 67 -6.17 1.46 21.50
C ALA A 67 -7.62 1.97 21.40
N ASN A 68 -7.81 3.28 21.18
CA ASN A 68 -9.13 3.89 21.04
C ASN A 68 -9.71 3.72 19.63
N GLU A 69 -8.85 3.63 18.62
CA GLU A 69 -9.22 3.45 17.20
C GLU A 69 -9.54 2.00 16.86
N PHE A 70 -8.81 1.07 17.49
CA PHE A 70 -8.92 -0.38 17.29
C PHE A 70 -10.15 -0.99 17.97
N LYS A 71 -10.45 -0.59 19.21
CA LYS A 71 -11.55 -1.19 19.98
C LYS A 71 -12.90 -0.82 19.37
N ALA A 72 -13.74 -1.83 19.14
CA ALA A 72 -15.09 -1.59 18.66
C ALA A 72 -15.83 -0.65 19.61
N GLN A 73 -16.57 0.33 19.06
CA GLN A 73 -17.36 1.22 19.90
C GLN A 73 -18.41 0.40 20.65
N ARG A 74 -18.37 0.47 21.97
CA ARG A 74 -19.38 -0.17 22.82
C ARG A 74 -20.73 0.46 22.51
N GLY A 75 -21.65 -0.36 21.98
CA GLY A 75 -23.02 0.07 21.71
C GLY A 75 -23.72 0.61 22.97
N TYR A 76 -24.75 1.43 22.76
CA TYR A 76 -25.56 1.96 23.84
C TYR A 76 -26.20 0.83 24.65
N ASN A 77 -25.90 0.78 25.95
CA ASN A 77 -26.58 -0.13 26.87
C ASN A 77 -27.98 0.43 27.16
N THR A 78 -28.99 -0.16 26.54
CA THR A 78 -30.40 0.23 26.68
C THR A 78 -31.02 -0.22 28.02
N GLY A 79 -30.25 -0.88 28.90
CA GLY A 79 -30.70 -1.33 30.21
C GLY A 79 -31.48 -2.65 30.20
N PHE A 80 -31.73 -3.23 29.03
CA PHE A 80 -32.36 -4.54 28.90
C PHE A 80 -31.37 -5.67 29.24
N LYS A 81 -31.80 -6.62 30.09
CA LYS A 81 -31.04 -7.85 30.34
C LYS A 81 -31.11 -8.75 29.11
N LEU A 82 -30.02 -8.80 28.35
CA LEU A 82 -29.87 -9.72 27.23
C LEU A 82 -29.64 -11.15 27.75
N GLY A 83 -30.25 -12.13 27.07
CA GLY A 83 -29.92 -13.54 27.27
C GLY A 83 -28.49 -13.84 26.84
N THR A 84 -27.88 -14.87 27.44
CA THR A 84 -26.45 -15.21 27.24
C THR A 84 -26.10 -15.44 25.77
N ASP A 85 -26.94 -16.13 25.00
CA ASP A 85 -26.76 -16.32 23.55
C ASP A 85 -26.63 -14.98 22.79
N GLN A 86 -27.45 -13.98 23.13
CA GLN A 86 -27.37 -12.67 22.48
C GLN A 86 -26.13 -11.88 22.92
N LYS A 87 -25.70 -12.00 24.19
CA LYS A 87 -24.45 -11.40 24.65
C LYS A 87 -23.25 -11.97 23.90
N ILE A 88 -23.20 -13.30 23.73
CA ILE A 88 -22.14 -13.99 22.97
C ILE A 88 -22.12 -13.50 21.53
N LYS A 89 -23.27 -13.46 20.84
CA LYS A 89 -23.37 -12.96 19.46
C LYS A 89 -22.85 -11.53 19.31
N ASN A 90 -23.24 -10.64 20.23
CA ASN A 90 -22.79 -9.25 20.20
C ASN A 90 -21.27 -9.14 20.38
N GLU A 91 -20.70 -9.89 21.31
CA GLU A 91 -19.25 -9.85 21.58
C GLU A 91 -18.44 -10.53 20.46
N ILE A 92 -18.98 -11.57 19.81
CA ILE A 92 -18.42 -12.15 18.58
C ILE A 92 -18.40 -11.12 17.46
N GLN A 93 -19.50 -10.37 17.29
CA GLN A 93 -19.54 -9.32 16.27
C GLN A 93 -18.52 -8.21 16.57
N ALA A 94 -18.40 -7.78 17.83
CA ALA A 94 -17.39 -6.81 18.24
C ALA A 94 -15.95 -7.29 17.91
N LEU A 95 -15.64 -8.56 18.20
CA LEU A 95 -14.35 -9.15 17.85
C LEU A 95 -14.12 -9.18 16.33
N LYS A 96 -15.14 -9.54 15.54
CA LYS A 96 -15.04 -9.49 14.06
C LYS A 96 -14.79 -8.08 13.56
N ASP A 97 -15.44 -7.09 14.14
CA ASP A 97 -15.26 -5.68 13.76
C ASP A 97 -13.84 -5.20 14.11
N GLU A 98 -13.29 -5.63 15.25
CA GLU A 98 -11.89 -5.37 15.65
C GLU A 98 -10.89 -6.06 14.70
N ILE A 99 -11.12 -7.31 14.31
CA ILE A 99 -10.31 -8.04 13.32
C ILE A 99 -10.33 -7.33 11.96
N ASN A 100 -11.52 -6.98 11.47
CA ASN A 100 -11.67 -6.21 10.23
C ASN A 100 -11.00 -4.83 10.32
N GLY A 101 -11.00 -4.23 11.51
CA GLY A 101 -10.30 -2.99 11.82
C GLY A 101 -8.78 -3.12 11.66
N LEU A 102 -8.18 -4.24 12.07
CA LEU A 102 -6.76 -4.52 11.86
C LEU A 102 -6.41 -4.66 10.38
N ASP A 103 -7.20 -5.43 9.63
CA ASP A 103 -7.00 -5.58 8.18
C ASP A 103 -7.05 -4.21 7.48
N TYR A 104 -8.00 -3.36 7.89
CA TYR A 104 -8.12 -2.01 7.35
C TYR A 104 -6.95 -1.11 7.76
N TYR A 105 -6.52 -1.19 9.02
CA TYR A 105 -5.37 -0.45 9.53
C TYR A 105 -4.10 -0.81 8.76
N LEU A 106 -3.85 -2.11 8.53
CA LEU A 106 -2.71 -2.60 7.77
C LEU A 106 -2.74 -2.10 6.31
N LYS A 107 -3.90 -2.09 5.67
CA LYS A 107 -4.07 -1.52 4.31
C LYS A 107 -3.75 -0.03 4.27
N MET A 108 -4.20 0.73 5.27
CA MET A 108 -3.92 2.16 5.34
C MET A 108 -2.44 2.44 5.62
N LEU A 109 -1.79 1.64 6.45
CA LEU A 109 -0.34 1.73 6.64
C LEU A 109 0.43 1.39 5.37
N PHE A 110 0.02 0.37 4.62
CA PHE A 110 0.68 -0.04 3.39
C PHE A 110 0.84 1.12 2.38
N ILE A 111 -0.16 2.00 2.28
CA ILE A 111 -0.12 3.16 1.39
C ILE A 111 0.53 4.41 2.01
N SER A 112 0.94 4.35 3.28
CA SER A 112 1.47 5.46 4.07
C SER A 112 3.00 5.49 3.99
N ASP A 113 3.53 6.08 2.91
CA ASP A 113 4.96 6.04 2.62
C ASP A 113 5.79 6.68 3.75
N ALA A 114 5.29 7.76 4.36
CA ALA A 114 5.99 8.47 5.44
C ALA A 114 6.06 7.67 6.73
N ILE A 115 5.20 6.65 6.87
CA ILE A 115 5.18 5.78 8.03
C ILE A 115 6.03 4.53 7.78
N VAL A 116 5.87 3.89 6.62
CA VAL A 116 6.42 2.56 6.32
C VAL A 116 7.80 2.62 5.65
N ARG A 117 8.05 3.66 4.86
CA ARG A 117 9.29 3.84 4.08
C ARG A 117 9.84 5.26 4.24
N PRO A 118 10.06 5.72 5.49
CA PRO A 118 10.46 7.10 5.77
C PRO A 118 11.77 7.50 5.11
N ASP A 119 12.68 6.54 4.89
CA ASP A 119 14.01 6.78 4.30
C ASP A 119 13.97 6.85 2.76
N GLU A 120 12.88 6.41 2.12
CA GLU A 120 12.73 6.44 0.66
C GLU A 120 12.09 7.73 0.13
N ILE A 121 11.52 8.55 1.03
CA ILE A 121 10.80 9.77 0.63
C ILE A 121 11.41 11.01 1.27
N ASP A 122 11.48 12.10 0.51
CA ASP A 122 11.80 13.40 1.07
C ASP A 122 10.54 14.01 1.72
N LEU A 123 10.48 13.94 3.05
CA LEU A 123 9.36 14.49 3.84
C LEU A 123 9.23 16.01 3.70
N ASN A 124 10.33 16.73 3.45
CA ASN A 124 10.27 18.17 3.25
C ASN A 124 9.65 18.49 1.89
N GLU A 125 10.01 17.75 0.84
CA GLU A 125 9.35 17.89 -0.46
C GLU A 125 7.86 17.56 -0.36
N ARG A 126 7.50 16.47 0.35
CA ARG A 126 6.09 16.10 0.58
C ARG A 126 5.31 17.23 1.27
N GLN A 127 5.85 17.81 2.34
CA GLN A 127 5.18 18.90 3.07
C GLN A 127 4.97 20.16 2.23
N ASN A 128 5.77 20.35 1.17
CA ASN A 128 5.72 21.51 0.29
C ASN A 128 5.01 21.23 -1.05
N LEU A 129 4.29 20.12 -1.18
CA LEU A 129 3.47 19.87 -2.37
C LEU A 129 2.46 21.00 -2.56
N ASP A 130 2.32 21.44 -3.80
CA ASP A 130 1.26 22.36 -4.18
C ASP A 130 -0.10 21.63 -4.25
N THR A 131 -1.15 22.40 -4.55
CA THR A 131 -2.52 21.86 -4.63
C THR A 131 -2.61 20.70 -5.61
N GLU A 132 -1.98 20.78 -6.79
CA GLU A 132 -2.09 19.70 -7.78
C GLU A 132 -1.33 18.46 -7.32
N GLY A 133 -0.13 18.61 -6.75
CA GLY A 133 0.63 17.51 -6.16
C GLY A 133 -0.12 16.79 -5.03
N ILE A 134 -0.88 17.52 -4.21
CA ILE A 134 -1.73 16.92 -3.17
C ILE A 134 -2.90 16.13 -3.80
N LEU A 135 -3.56 16.69 -4.82
CA LEU A 135 -4.64 16.03 -5.54
C LEU A 135 -4.16 14.74 -6.23
N GLU A 136 -2.99 14.79 -6.88
CA GLU A 136 -2.35 13.64 -7.51
C GLU A 136 -1.95 12.56 -6.49
N LEU A 137 -1.43 12.97 -5.33
CA LEU A 137 -1.12 12.04 -4.24
C LEU A 137 -2.38 11.30 -3.77
N ILE A 138 -3.47 12.02 -3.49
CA ILE A 138 -4.74 11.40 -3.07
C ILE A 138 -5.20 10.39 -4.13
N LEU A 139 -5.22 10.79 -5.40
CA LEU A 139 -5.62 9.93 -6.51
C LEU A 139 -4.74 8.68 -6.62
N SER A 140 -3.43 8.83 -6.55
CA SER A 140 -2.49 7.70 -6.62
C SER A 140 -2.73 6.72 -5.47
N LYS A 141 -2.92 7.21 -4.24
CA LYS A 141 -3.15 6.34 -3.08
C LYS A 141 -4.51 5.66 -3.11
N LEU A 142 -5.55 6.35 -3.59
CA LEU A 142 -6.84 5.72 -3.84
C LEU A 142 -6.80 4.68 -4.97
N TYR A 143 -5.92 4.84 -5.96
CA TYR A 143 -5.68 3.83 -7.00
C TYR A 143 -5.11 2.55 -6.41
N ASP A 144 -4.15 2.66 -5.48
CA ASP A 144 -3.57 1.51 -4.80
C ASP A 144 -4.61 0.74 -3.95
N LEU A 145 -5.64 1.44 -3.46
CA LEU A 145 -6.75 0.87 -2.68
C LEU A 145 -7.97 0.44 -3.52
N TYR A 146 -8.04 0.83 -4.80
CA TYR A 146 -9.26 0.78 -5.62
C TYR A 146 -9.99 -0.58 -5.65
N LYS A 147 -9.24 -1.69 -5.56
CA LYS A 147 -9.78 -3.05 -5.74
C LYS A 147 -10.82 -3.46 -4.70
N ASP A 148 -10.80 -2.88 -3.49
CA ASP A 148 -11.78 -3.27 -2.47
C ASP A 148 -13.13 -2.53 -2.58
N GLY A 149 -13.18 -1.49 -3.42
CA GLY A 149 -14.40 -0.73 -3.69
C GLY A 149 -14.96 0.03 -2.49
N LYS A 150 -14.16 0.31 -1.46
CA LYS A 150 -14.58 1.01 -0.24
C LYS A 150 -14.24 2.50 -0.30
N TYR A 151 -14.74 3.24 0.69
CA TYR A 151 -14.36 4.63 0.92
C TYR A 151 -13.22 4.69 1.94
N HIS A 152 -12.23 5.54 1.67
CA HIS A 152 -11.03 5.69 2.49
C HIS A 152 -10.87 7.14 2.93
N SER A 153 -10.40 7.36 4.14
CA SER A 153 -10.25 8.71 4.69
C SER A 153 -9.16 9.49 3.95
N ILE A 154 -9.52 10.63 3.37
CA ILE A 154 -8.56 11.54 2.71
C ILE A 154 -7.54 12.04 3.74
N ASN A 155 -8.01 12.46 4.91
CA ASN A 155 -7.13 12.90 5.99
C ASN A 155 -6.07 11.83 6.31
N TRP A 156 -6.47 10.57 6.47
CA TRP A 156 -5.52 9.51 6.81
C TRP A 156 -4.54 9.22 5.66
N ILE A 157 -5.00 9.26 4.41
CA ILE A 157 -4.11 9.17 3.22
C ILE A 157 -3.05 10.28 3.28
N LEU A 158 -3.46 11.51 3.54
CA LEU A 158 -2.57 12.67 3.56
C LEU A 158 -1.58 12.62 4.73
N GLU A 159 -2.07 12.45 5.96
CA GLU A 159 -1.23 12.40 7.16
C GLU A 159 -0.24 11.23 7.12
N GLY A 160 -0.69 10.06 6.65
CA GLY A 160 0.16 8.88 6.47
C GLY A 160 1.24 9.04 5.40
N ASN A 161 1.09 10.02 4.50
CA ASN A 161 2.07 10.34 3.45
C ASN A 161 2.80 11.67 3.71
N GLY A 162 2.79 12.15 4.96
CA GLY A 162 3.60 13.28 5.39
C GLY A 162 2.97 14.66 5.09
N ILE A 163 1.71 14.71 4.66
CA ILE A 163 0.99 15.95 4.42
C ILE A 163 0.24 16.35 5.68
N LYS A 164 0.59 17.51 6.22
CA LYS A 164 -0.11 18.10 7.36
C LYS A 164 -1.10 19.14 6.86
N LEU A 165 -2.37 18.94 7.16
CA LEU A 165 -3.42 19.91 6.84
C LEU A 165 -3.26 21.16 7.74
N ASN A 166 -3.41 22.35 7.16
CA ASN A 166 -3.27 23.62 7.86
C ASN A 166 -4.55 24.06 8.58
N GLY A 167 -5.69 23.42 8.28
CA GLY A 167 -6.99 23.79 8.84
C GLY A 167 -8.02 22.65 8.85
N ARG A 168 -9.09 22.84 9.63
CA ARG A 168 -10.26 21.96 9.57
C ARG A 168 -10.97 22.17 8.23
N GLY A 169 -11.17 21.11 7.46
CA GLY A 169 -11.94 21.13 6.21
C GLY A 169 -11.10 21.17 4.93
N GLU A 170 -9.77 21.24 4.99
CA GLU A 170 -8.94 21.14 3.78
C GLU A 170 -9.11 19.78 3.07
N ASP A 171 -9.28 18.70 3.82
CA ASP A 171 -9.62 17.38 3.28
C ASP A 171 -10.93 17.40 2.48
N TRP A 172 -11.88 18.24 2.89
CA TRP A 172 -13.13 18.46 2.18
C TRP A 172 -12.96 19.26 0.90
N ASP A 173 -12.13 20.30 0.90
CA ASP A 173 -11.86 21.08 -0.31
C ASP A 173 -11.17 20.22 -1.36
N TYR A 174 -10.15 19.43 -0.99
CA TYR A 174 -9.50 18.49 -1.92
C TYR A 174 -10.48 17.43 -2.42
N GLY A 175 -11.26 16.83 -1.52
CA GLY A 175 -12.29 15.86 -1.87
C GLY A 175 -13.31 16.42 -2.87
N ARG A 176 -13.79 17.64 -2.62
CA ARG A 176 -14.77 18.32 -3.49
C ARG A 176 -14.17 18.68 -4.85
N MET A 177 -12.91 19.09 -4.91
CA MET A 177 -12.23 19.35 -6.17
C MET A 177 -12.14 18.08 -7.03
N LEU A 178 -11.70 16.96 -6.45
CA LEU A 178 -11.60 15.68 -7.16
C LEU A 178 -12.98 15.12 -7.57
N GLU A 179 -13.98 15.28 -6.71
CA GLU A 179 -15.36 14.87 -6.99
C GLU A 179 -15.97 15.69 -8.13
N ASN A 180 -15.76 17.01 -8.14
CA ASN A 180 -16.20 17.90 -9.24
C ASN A 180 -15.50 17.57 -10.57
N ARG A 181 -14.24 17.10 -10.53
CA ARG A 181 -13.52 16.58 -11.70
C ARG A 181 -14.02 15.19 -12.14
N GLY A 182 -14.91 14.57 -11.37
CA GLY A 182 -15.49 13.25 -11.64
C GLY A 182 -14.57 12.08 -11.29
N PHE A 183 -13.43 12.33 -10.65
CA PHE A 183 -12.40 11.31 -10.41
C PHE A 183 -12.67 10.44 -9.19
N ILE A 184 -13.38 10.98 -8.20
CA ILE A 184 -13.75 10.27 -6.97
C ILE A 184 -15.23 10.47 -6.66
N GLU A 185 -15.72 9.68 -5.72
CA GLU A 185 -16.98 9.87 -5.01
C GLU A 185 -16.69 10.10 -3.53
N CYS A 186 -17.27 11.15 -2.94
CA CYS A 186 -17.07 11.49 -1.54
C CYS A 186 -18.26 11.05 -0.68
N MET A 187 -17.95 10.49 0.49
CA MET A 187 -18.90 10.28 1.58
C MET A 187 -18.51 11.15 2.77
N ASN A 188 -19.36 12.13 3.06
CA ASN A 188 -19.12 13.09 4.12
C ASN A 188 -19.62 12.56 5.47
N GLY A 189 -18.72 12.50 6.46
CA GLY A 189 -19.01 12.18 7.85
C GLY A 189 -18.26 13.12 8.80
N ARG A 190 -17.65 12.58 9.86
CA ARG A 190 -16.74 13.36 10.72
C ARG A 190 -15.45 13.77 9.97
N ASN A 191 -14.99 12.91 9.06
CA ASN A 191 -13.90 13.15 8.12
C ASN A 191 -14.42 12.91 6.70
N VAL A 192 -13.73 13.42 5.69
CA VAL A 192 -14.06 13.10 4.29
C VAL A 192 -13.47 11.76 3.89
N ASN A 193 -14.35 10.85 3.47
CA ASN A 193 -13.94 9.58 2.89
C ASN A 193 -14.19 9.59 1.40
N ALA A 194 -13.26 9.04 0.63
CA ALA A 194 -13.28 9.05 -0.82
C ALA A 194 -13.12 7.65 -1.39
N LYS A 195 -13.78 7.41 -2.52
CA LYS A 195 -13.63 6.21 -3.33
C LYS A 195 -13.28 6.62 -4.75
N LEU A 196 -12.28 5.98 -5.35
CA LEU A 196 -11.88 6.25 -6.73
C LEU A 196 -12.95 5.77 -7.72
N LYS A 197 -13.31 6.62 -8.67
CA LYS A 197 -14.22 6.30 -9.78
C LYS A 197 -13.44 5.75 -10.98
N LEU A 198 -14.18 5.18 -11.93
CA LEU A 198 -13.59 4.67 -13.17
C LEU A 198 -12.84 5.76 -13.95
N GLU A 199 -13.39 6.97 -14.01
CA GLU A 199 -12.75 8.11 -14.68
C GLU A 199 -11.42 8.50 -14.01
N GLY A 200 -11.37 8.51 -12.68
CA GLY A 200 -10.15 8.78 -11.93
C GLY A 200 -9.09 7.70 -12.15
N LYS A 201 -9.51 6.42 -12.09
CA LYS A 201 -8.64 5.27 -12.42
C LYS A 201 -8.04 5.41 -13.83
N TYR A 202 -8.88 5.71 -14.80
CA TYR A 202 -8.46 5.87 -16.19
C TYR A 202 -7.49 7.04 -16.34
N ALA A 203 -7.76 8.19 -15.72
CA ALA A 203 -6.88 9.36 -15.76
C ALA A 203 -5.48 9.06 -15.22
N ILE A 204 -5.38 8.32 -14.10
CA ILE A 204 -4.10 7.88 -13.53
C ILE A 204 -3.37 6.93 -14.49
N GLU A 205 -4.08 5.97 -15.08
CA GLU A 205 -3.50 5.03 -16.04
C GLU A 205 -2.98 5.76 -17.29
N GLN A 206 -3.70 6.78 -17.78
CA GLN A 206 -3.22 7.61 -18.89
C GLN A 206 -2.02 8.47 -18.48
N SER A 207 -2.04 9.08 -17.29
CA SER A 207 -0.91 9.86 -16.78
C SER A 207 0.35 9.01 -16.65
N ARG A 208 0.24 7.80 -16.07
CA ARG A 208 1.37 6.85 -15.96
C ARG A 208 1.89 6.39 -17.33
N LYS A 209 1.01 6.25 -18.33
CA LYS A 209 1.42 5.97 -19.72
C LYS A 209 2.06 7.17 -20.41
N ALA A 210 1.63 8.37 -20.06
CA ALA A 210 2.09 9.64 -20.64
C ALA A 210 3.38 10.17 -19.99
N GLN A 211 3.77 9.69 -18.81
CA GLN A 211 5.06 9.99 -18.21
C GLN A 211 6.18 9.57 -19.18
N THR A 212 6.81 10.58 -19.79
CA THR A 212 8.02 10.39 -20.58
C THR A 212 9.13 9.95 -19.64
N THR A 213 9.63 8.74 -19.81
CA THR A 213 10.80 8.27 -19.07
C THR A 213 11.95 9.26 -19.23
N ASP A 214 12.49 9.73 -18.11
CA ASP A 214 13.67 10.60 -18.10
C ASP A 214 14.91 9.78 -18.40
N TYR A 215 15.35 9.80 -19.65
CA TYR A 215 16.53 9.08 -20.10
C TYR A 215 17.85 9.79 -19.76
N SER A 216 17.82 10.96 -19.08
CA SER A 216 19.03 11.72 -18.75
C SER A 216 19.98 10.96 -17.81
N LYS A 217 19.41 10.08 -16.97
CA LYS A 217 20.11 9.28 -15.95
C LYS A 217 20.86 8.06 -16.51
N ILE A 218 20.58 7.65 -17.75
CA ILE A 218 21.34 6.58 -18.42
C ILE A 218 22.79 7.05 -18.58
N SER A 219 23.76 6.14 -18.42
CA SER A 219 25.18 6.48 -18.64
C SER A 219 25.44 6.99 -20.06
N ASN A 220 26.46 7.85 -20.20
CA ASN A 220 27.00 8.26 -21.50
C ASN A 220 28.10 7.32 -22.01
N SER A 221 28.59 6.39 -21.20
CA SER A 221 29.69 5.50 -21.57
C SER A 221 29.14 4.16 -22.06
N ASP A 222 29.54 3.80 -23.27
CA ASP A 222 29.24 2.50 -23.86
C ASP A 222 29.80 1.38 -23.00
N GLU A 223 30.99 1.56 -22.42
CA GLU A 223 31.63 0.58 -21.54
C GLU A 223 30.83 0.37 -20.26
N GLU A 224 30.35 1.45 -19.63
CA GLU A 224 29.51 1.35 -18.43
C GLU A 224 28.18 0.64 -18.71
N LEU A 225 27.54 0.93 -19.84
CA LEU A 225 26.30 0.27 -20.25
C LEU A 225 26.50 -1.22 -20.55
N LYS A 226 27.60 -1.57 -21.23
CA LYS A 226 27.96 -2.97 -21.51
C LYS A 226 28.23 -3.75 -20.23
N GLU A 227 28.94 -3.14 -19.28
CA GLU A 227 29.21 -3.78 -17.99
C GLU A 227 27.92 -3.94 -17.17
N LEU A 228 27.02 -2.94 -17.19
CA LEU A 228 25.73 -3.03 -16.51
C LEU A 228 24.84 -4.14 -17.11
N ILE A 229 24.80 -4.28 -18.45
CA ILE A 229 24.11 -5.40 -19.12
C ILE A 229 24.67 -6.74 -18.64
N LYS A 230 26.00 -6.87 -18.53
CA LYS A 230 26.65 -8.10 -18.07
C LYS A 230 26.30 -8.42 -16.61
N GLN A 231 26.24 -7.41 -15.74
CA GLN A 231 25.82 -7.57 -14.34
C GLN A 231 24.35 -8.02 -14.25
N VAL A 232 23.47 -7.39 -15.02
CA VAL A 232 22.04 -7.74 -15.12
C VAL A 232 21.87 -9.19 -15.58
N LEU A 233 22.54 -9.60 -16.66
CA LEU A 233 22.48 -10.97 -17.16
C LEU A 233 22.98 -12.00 -16.14
N SER A 234 24.09 -11.69 -15.44
CA SER A 234 24.62 -12.57 -14.38
C SER A 234 23.64 -12.72 -13.22
N LYS A 235 22.93 -11.65 -12.85
CA LYS A 235 21.89 -11.65 -11.81
C LYS A 235 20.67 -12.48 -12.25
N ILE A 236 20.24 -12.32 -13.50
CA ILE A 236 19.11 -13.06 -14.09
C ILE A 236 19.41 -14.57 -14.14
N GLU A 237 20.61 -14.96 -14.57
CA GLU A 237 21.07 -16.36 -14.52
C GLU A 237 21.03 -16.93 -13.09
N GLY A 238 21.54 -16.17 -12.12
CA GLY A 238 21.55 -16.55 -10.71
C GLY A 238 20.14 -16.73 -10.11
N LEU A 239 19.13 -16.08 -10.69
CA LEU A 239 17.72 -16.21 -10.32
C LEU A 239 17.01 -17.39 -11.02
N GLY A 240 17.72 -18.16 -11.86
CA GLY A 240 17.18 -19.33 -12.55
C GLY A 240 16.50 -19.03 -13.89
N PHE A 241 16.65 -17.81 -14.42
CA PHE A 241 16.16 -17.44 -15.75
C PHE A 241 17.26 -17.70 -16.80
N GLY A 242 17.12 -18.82 -17.51
CA GLY A 242 18.09 -19.29 -18.51
C GLY A 242 17.51 -19.40 -19.93
N GLN A 243 16.37 -18.77 -20.21
CA GLN A 243 15.76 -18.83 -21.54
C GLN A 243 16.62 -18.07 -22.55
N GLN A 244 17.01 -18.72 -23.65
CA GLN A 244 17.88 -18.15 -24.69
C GLN A 244 17.38 -16.80 -25.22
N ILE A 245 16.05 -16.63 -25.34
CA ILE A 245 15.41 -15.37 -25.75
C ILE A 245 15.86 -14.17 -24.90
N ILE A 246 16.17 -14.35 -23.62
CA ILE A 246 16.64 -13.27 -22.75
C ILE A 246 18.03 -12.82 -23.22
N PHE A 247 18.95 -13.76 -23.44
CA PHE A 247 20.32 -13.45 -23.86
C PHE A 247 20.35 -12.84 -25.25
N ASP A 248 19.55 -13.37 -26.17
CA ASP A 248 19.45 -12.83 -27.54
C ASP A 248 19.00 -11.36 -27.51
N GLU A 249 17.98 -11.03 -26.71
CA GLU A 249 17.48 -9.66 -26.58
C GLU A 249 18.53 -8.69 -26.01
N PHE A 250 19.29 -9.13 -24.99
CA PHE A 250 20.34 -8.31 -24.36
C PHE A 250 21.63 -8.23 -25.20
N ASP A 251 21.97 -9.27 -25.95
CA ASP A 251 23.10 -9.26 -26.88
C ASP A 251 22.82 -8.29 -28.03
N GLU A 252 21.62 -8.31 -28.61
CA GLU A 252 21.18 -7.31 -29.59
C GLU A 252 21.23 -5.89 -29.00
N LEU A 253 20.71 -5.71 -27.77
CA LEU A 253 20.76 -4.42 -27.09
C LEU A 253 22.21 -3.94 -26.90
N ARG A 254 23.13 -4.85 -26.55
CA ARG A 254 24.55 -4.55 -26.34
C ARG A 254 25.25 -4.13 -27.62
N ASP A 255 24.94 -4.79 -28.72
CA ASP A 255 25.57 -4.56 -30.01
C ASP A 255 25.13 -3.22 -30.62
N ASP A 256 23.90 -2.78 -30.33
CA ASP A 256 23.37 -1.49 -30.79
C ASP A 256 23.85 -0.28 -29.98
N ILE A 257 24.38 -0.45 -28.75
CA ILE A 257 24.82 0.65 -27.87
C ILE A 257 25.63 1.74 -28.60
N PRO A 258 26.67 1.44 -29.40
CA PRO A 258 27.53 2.46 -30.02
C PRO A 258 26.80 3.38 -31.02
N HIS A 259 25.57 3.03 -31.40
CA HIS A 259 24.77 3.75 -32.39
C HIS A 259 23.52 4.41 -31.78
N LEU A 260 23.32 4.29 -30.47
CA LEU A 260 22.12 4.77 -29.80
C LEU A 260 22.39 5.99 -28.93
N SER A 261 21.53 6.99 -29.03
CA SER A 261 21.44 8.03 -27.98
C SER A 261 20.79 7.45 -26.73
N LYS A 262 21.01 8.06 -25.55
CA LYS A 262 20.37 7.63 -24.28
C LYS A 262 18.86 7.38 -24.40
N LYS A 263 18.17 8.28 -25.09
CA LYS A 263 16.73 8.15 -25.33
C LYS A 263 16.40 6.92 -26.17
N SER A 264 17.18 6.68 -27.23
CA SER A 264 16.98 5.54 -28.13
C SER A 264 17.30 4.23 -27.41
N PHE A 265 18.38 4.20 -26.61
CA PHE A 265 18.74 3.06 -25.77
C PHE A 265 17.65 2.75 -24.74
N GLY A 266 17.18 3.75 -24.00
CA GLY A 266 16.12 3.52 -23.00
C GLY A 266 14.79 3.11 -23.61
N GLN A 267 14.45 3.60 -24.81
CA GLN A 267 13.28 3.14 -25.55
C GLN A 267 13.42 1.70 -26.05
N LEU A 268 14.60 1.34 -26.55
CA LEU A 268 14.89 -0.03 -27.02
C LEU A 268 14.87 -1.01 -25.84
N LEU A 269 15.53 -0.68 -24.73
CA LEU A 269 15.49 -1.45 -23.48
C LEU A 269 14.04 -1.66 -23.01
N LYS A 270 13.22 -0.60 -23.02
CA LYS A 270 11.80 -0.70 -22.67
C LYS A 270 11.05 -1.66 -23.60
N SER A 271 11.28 -1.59 -24.91
CA SER A 271 10.64 -2.49 -25.88
C SER A 271 11.01 -3.95 -25.59
N LYS A 272 12.31 -4.24 -25.52
CA LYS A 272 12.85 -5.59 -25.31
C LYS A 272 12.36 -6.21 -24.00
N LEU A 273 12.33 -5.43 -22.91
CA LEU A 273 11.74 -5.89 -21.64
C LEU A 273 10.23 -6.16 -21.75
N GLY A 274 9.49 -5.37 -22.52
CA GLY A 274 8.08 -5.62 -22.83
C GLY A 274 7.86 -6.89 -23.66
N ASP A 275 8.73 -7.15 -24.63
CA ASP A 275 8.71 -8.36 -25.46
C ASP A 275 8.98 -9.61 -24.61
N LEU A 276 9.95 -9.55 -23.70
CA LEU A 276 10.25 -10.62 -22.74
C LEU A 276 9.11 -10.90 -21.76
N VAL A 277 8.40 -9.86 -21.30
CA VAL A 277 7.18 -10.03 -20.49
C VAL A 277 6.05 -10.67 -21.30
N THR A 278 5.91 -10.30 -22.57
CA THR A 278 4.89 -10.85 -23.48
C THR A 278 5.17 -12.31 -23.81
N ALA A 279 6.44 -12.67 -23.98
CA ALA A 279 6.93 -14.04 -24.15
C ALA A 279 6.89 -14.87 -22.86
N LYS A 280 6.48 -14.28 -21.71
CA LYS A 280 6.50 -14.90 -20.37
C LYS A 280 7.90 -15.36 -19.93
N ALA A 281 8.95 -14.76 -20.50
CA ALA A 281 10.32 -14.94 -20.04
C ALA A 281 10.56 -14.15 -18.74
N PHE A 282 9.94 -12.97 -18.61
CA PHE A 282 9.90 -12.18 -17.39
C PHE A 282 8.47 -11.95 -16.89
N ASP A 283 8.35 -11.69 -15.59
CA ASP A 283 7.18 -11.00 -15.05
C ASP A 283 7.38 -9.47 -15.07
N LYS A 284 6.30 -8.75 -14.80
CA LYS A 284 6.33 -7.27 -14.79
C LYS A 284 7.21 -6.69 -13.68
N ALA A 285 7.40 -7.41 -12.57
CA ALA A 285 8.20 -6.92 -11.46
C ALA A 285 9.68 -6.95 -11.82
N LEU A 286 10.16 -8.09 -12.34
CA LEU A 286 11.54 -8.28 -12.78
C LEU A 286 11.91 -7.32 -13.92
N ALA A 287 11.05 -7.19 -14.93
CA ALA A 287 11.29 -6.25 -16.02
C ALA A 287 11.34 -4.78 -15.53
N SER A 288 10.56 -4.43 -14.51
CA SER A 288 10.61 -3.10 -13.91
C SER A 288 11.87 -2.87 -13.07
N GLU A 289 12.34 -3.89 -12.34
CA GLU A 289 13.58 -3.83 -11.58
C GLU A 289 14.78 -3.62 -12.52
N ILE A 290 14.86 -4.40 -13.59
CA ILE A 290 15.92 -4.27 -14.60
C ILE A 290 15.89 -2.86 -15.21
N PHE A 291 14.73 -2.37 -15.63
CA PHE A 291 14.62 -1.02 -16.20
C PHE A 291 15.08 0.07 -15.23
N LYS A 292 14.82 -0.11 -13.93
CA LYS A 292 15.24 0.80 -12.86
C LYS A 292 16.75 0.83 -12.72
N GLU A 293 17.46 -0.28 -12.92
CA GLU A 293 18.93 -0.30 -12.87
C GLU A 293 19.55 0.61 -13.94
N PHE A 294 18.91 0.76 -15.12
CA PHE A 294 19.40 1.64 -16.19
C PHE A 294 18.89 3.08 -16.12
N THR A 295 17.67 3.30 -15.60
CA THR A 295 16.97 4.59 -15.73
C THR A 295 16.64 5.27 -14.40
N SER A 296 16.87 4.59 -13.28
CA SER A 296 16.38 4.98 -11.95
C SER A 296 14.85 5.16 -11.87
N GLN A 297 14.11 4.59 -12.82
CA GLN A 297 12.65 4.73 -12.92
C GLN A 297 11.97 3.36 -13.03
N VAL A 298 10.72 3.31 -12.58
CA VAL A 298 9.84 2.14 -12.74
C VAL A 298 9.41 2.06 -14.21
N LEU A 299 9.47 0.86 -14.80
CA LEU A 299 9.03 0.64 -16.18
C LEU A 299 7.52 0.91 -16.30
N PRO A 300 7.08 1.91 -17.11
CA PRO A 300 5.66 2.12 -17.33
C PRO A 300 5.16 1.14 -18.40
N PHE A 301 4.47 0.09 -17.95
CA PHE A 301 3.77 -0.88 -18.81
C PHE A 301 2.47 -0.32 -19.40
#